data_AF-A0A7V9R0N1-F1
#
_entry.id   AF-A0A7V9R0N1-F1
#
_cell.length_a   1.000
_cell.length_b   1.000
_cell.length_c   1.000
_cell.angle_alpha   90.00
_cell.angle_beta   90.00
_cell.angle_gamma   90.00
#
_symmetry.space_group_name_H-M   'P 1'
#
loop_
_entity.id
_entity.type
_entity.pdbx_description
1 polymer ?
#
loop_
_entity_poly.entity_id
_entity_poly.type
_entity_poly.pdbx_seq_one_letter_code
_entity_poly.pdbx_strand_id
1 'polypeptide(L)'
;IKSFRTRGREFLLPDRNSVTMTVPFMRAYTELLVHTCHKRGAHAIGGMAAFIPSKDEKVNEQAFAKVREDKTREAADGFDGSWVAHPGMVALCTEVFDSVLGDRPNQIDRVREDVNVTAAELLDVASTSGEVTEAGLRSNISVGIQYLEAWLRGSGAVGINNLMEDAATAEISRSQVWQWLHNCVELSDGQTVTRDLVERLIDEEIHKIEQSVGDEAFGKGRWDDARSLFTHMALADDFADFLTLPAYEQMP
;
A
#
# COMPACT_ATOMS: atom_id res chain seq x y z
N ILE A 1 -9.81 0.21 6.45
CA ILE A 1 -10.88 -0.56 5.78
C ILE A 1 -11.43 -1.68 6.66
N LYS A 2 -10.73 -2.80 6.86
CA LYS A 2 -11.26 -4.01 7.55
C LYS A 2 -12.04 -3.70 8.85
N SER A 3 -11.44 -2.97 9.78
CA SER A 3 -12.04 -2.67 11.09
C SER A 3 -13.28 -1.78 11.05
N PHE A 4 -13.41 -0.92 10.03
CA PHE A 4 -14.48 0.09 9.92
C PHE A 4 -15.35 -0.09 8.68
N ARG A 5 -15.28 -1.25 8.03
CA ARG A 5 -15.88 -1.54 6.71
C ARG A 5 -17.41 -1.34 6.66
N THR A 6 -18.09 -1.45 7.80
CA THR A 6 -19.55 -1.30 7.94
C THR A 6 -19.96 0.03 8.60
N ARG A 7 -19.02 0.97 8.80
CA ARG A 7 -19.26 2.22 9.54
C ARG A 7 -19.64 3.40 8.64
N GLY A 8 -19.92 3.15 7.36
CA GLY A 8 -20.42 4.15 6.41
C GLY A 8 -19.34 5.06 5.83
N ARG A 9 -19.79 6.13 5.16
CA ARG A 9 -18.96 7.00 4.30
C ARG A 9 -17.86 7.75 5.04
N GLU A 10 -17.99 7.98 6.35
CA GLU A 10 -16.96 8.65 7.17
C GLU A 10 -15.64 7.85 7.25
N PHE A 11 -15.68 6.54 6.96
CA PHE A 11 -14.52 5.65 6.97
C PHE A 11 -14.09 5.20 5.56
N LEU A 12 -14.63 5.85 4.53
CA LEU A 12 -14.26 5.62 3.15
C LEU A 12 -12.89 6.23 2.87
N LEU A 13 -11.99 5.45 2.27
CA LEU A 13 -10.70 5.95 1.83
C LEU A 13 -10.75 6.31 0.33
N PRO A 14 -10.05 7.38 -0.09
CA PRO A 14 -9.81 7.65 -1.51
C PRO A 14 -8.85 6.60 -2.09
N ASP A 15 -8.41 6.80 -3.32
CA ASP A 15 -7.34 6.01 -3.92
C ASP A 15 -6.17 5.82 -2.94
N ARG A 16 -5.71 4.57 -2.76
CA ARG A 16 -4.67 4.24 -1.75
C ARG A 16 -3.39 5.07 -1.92
N ASN A 17 -3.07 5.48 -3.14
CA ASN A 17 -1.88 6.27 -3.45
C ASN A 17 -1.97 7.71 -2.90
N SER A 18 -3.17 8.20 -2.62
CA SER A 18 -3.42 9.49 -1.95
C SER A 18 -3.34 9.38 -0.42
N VAL A 19 -3.42 8.17 0.13
CA VAL A 19 -3.33 7.90 1.58
C VAL A 19 -1.86 7.79 1.98
N THR A 20 -1.15 8.92 1.93
CA THR A 20 0.28 9.00 2.26
C THR A 20 0.52 9.03 3.78
N MET A 21 1.77 8.92 4.23
CA MET A 21 2.13 9.07 5.64
C MET A 21 1.96 10.50 6.19
N THR A 22 1.59 11.47 5.34
CA THR A 22 1.40 12.88 5.72
C THR A 22 -0.07 13.26 5.92
N VAL A 23 -1.02 12.39 5.54
CA VAL A 23 -2.44 12.67 5.78
C VAL A 23 -2.74 12.67 7.30
N PRO A 24 -3.76 13.39 7.77
CA PRO A 24 -3.92 13.71 9.19
C PRO A 24 -3.87 12.50 10.14
N PHE A 25 -4.66 11.46 9.88
CA PHE A 25 -4.70 10.28 10.76
C PHE A 25 -3.40 9.45 10.72
N MET A 26 -2.70 9.43 9.59
CA MET A 26 -1.39 8.76 9.48
C MET A 26 -0.29 9.56 10.17
N ARG A 27 -0.38 10.90 10.13
CA ARG A 27 0.51 11.78 10.89
C ARG A 27 0.32 11.60 12.39
N ALA A 28 -0.92 11.58 12.85
CA ALA A 28 -1.26 11.29 14.24
C ALA A 28 -0.72 9.90 14.67
N TYR A 29 -0.86 8.90 13.80
CA TYR A 29 -0.29 7.57 14.02
C TYR A 29 1.23 7.59 14.18
N THR A 30 1.98 8.23 13.27
CA THR A 30 3.45 8.22 13.33
C THR A 30 3.98 8.99 14.53
N GLU A 31 3.40 10.14 14.86
CA GLU A 31 3.81 10.92 16.03
C GLU A 31 3.55 10.16 17.34
N LEU A 32 2.38 9.54 17.46
CA LEU A 32 2.05 8.74 18.65
C LEU A 32 2.97 7.51 18.77
N LEU A 33 3.31 6.86 17.67
CA LEU A 33 4.23 5.72 17.66
C LEU A 33 5.61 6.12 18.20
N VAL A 34 6.21 7.18 17.63
CA VAL A 34 7.53 7.67 18.06
C VAL A 34 7.51 8.07 19.54
N HIS A 35 6.54 8.90 19.95
CA HIS A 35 6.41 9.32 21.34
C HIS A 35 6.31 8.12 22.30
N THR A 36 5.44 7.15 21.97
CA THR A 36 5.18 5.99 22.83
C THR A 36 6.42 5.10 22.97
N CYS A 37 7.11 4.80 21.87
CA CYS A 37 8.34 4.01 21.89
C CYS A 37 9.43 4.68 22.74
N HIS A 38 9.72 5.95 22.47
CA HIS A 38 10.81 6.68 23.11
C HIS A 38 10.58 6.90 24.60
N LYS A 39 9.32 7.18 25.00
CA LYS A 39 8.92 7.24 26.42
C LYS A 39 9.20 5.94 27.19
N ARG A 40 9.34 4.82 26.48
CA ARG A 40 9.63 3.49 27.04
C ARG A 40 11.07 3.03 26.78
N GLY A 41 11.92 3.88 26.20
CA GLY A 41 13.29 3.50 25.84
C GLY A 41 13.37 2.44 24.73
N ALA A 42 12.34 2.35 23.88
CA ALA A 42 12.26 1.43 22.75
C ALA A 42 12.43 2.18 21.42
N HIS A 43 12.90 1.48 20.39
CA HIS A 43 13.05 2.03 19.05
C HIS A 43 11.70 2.23 18.34
N ALA A 44 11.56 3.32 17.62
CA ALA A 44 10.53 3.59 16.63
C ALA A 44 11.11 3.41 15.21
N ILE A 45 10.51 2.53 14.39
CA ILE A 45 10.98 2.26 13.03
C ILE A 45 10.00 2.80 11.99
N GLY A 46 10.54 3.53 11.02
CA GLY A 46 9.81 4.13 9.90
C GLY A 46 9.28 3.11 8.89
N GLY A 47 8.59 3.60 7.87
CA GLY A 47 7.91 2.78 6.87
C GLY A 47 8.83 2.19 5.80
N MET A 48 8.26 1.35 4.96
CA MET A 48 8.93 0.73 3.81
C MET A 48 9.09 1.71 2.64
N ALA A 49 10.27 1.75 2.02
CA ALA A 49 10.45 2.24 0.65
C ALA A 49 10.61 1.04 -0.30
N ALA A 50 9.56 0.78 -1.08
CA ALA A 50 9.44 -0.42 -1.91
C ALA A 50 10.05 -0.31 -3.31
N PHE A 51 10.64 0.84 -3.68
CA PHE A 51 11.08 1.08 -5.05
C PHE A 51 12.19 0.13 -5.52
N ILE A 52 12.02 -0.41 -6.73
CA ILE A 52 13.02 -1.19 -7.46
C ILE A 52 13.61 -0.31 -8.57
N PRO A 53 14.94 -0.09 -8.62
CA PRO A 53 15.58 0.66 -9.69
C PRO A 53 15.18 0.19 -11.08
N SER A 54 14.78 1.14 -11.92
CA SER A 54 14.41 0.94 -13.32
C SER A 54 15.62 1.15 -14.25
N LYS A 55 15.49 0.72 -15.51
CA LYS A 55 16.40 1.10 -16.59
C LYS A 55 16.17 2.52 -17.09
N ASP A 56 15.01 3.10 -16.79
CA ASP A 56 14.66 4.49 -17.13
C ASP A 56 15.20 5.43 -16.04
N GLU A 57 16.16 6.28 -16.43
CA GLU A 57 16.79 7.25 -15.54
C GLU A 57 15.79 8.25 -14.95
N LYS A 58 14.75 8.66 -15.70
CA LYS A 58 13.76 9.62 -15.19
C LYS A 58 12.88 9.00 -14.11
N VAL A 59 12.52 7.72 -14.28
CA VAL A 59 11.78 6.96 -13.26
C VAL A 59 12.62 6.85 -11.98
N ASN A 60 13.91 6.58 -12.12
CA ASN A 60 14.83 6.55 -11.00
C ASN A 60 14.94 7.91 -10.32
N GLU A 61 15.17 9.00 -11.05
CA GLU A 61 15.29 10.34 -10.47
C GLU A 61 14.06 10.71 -9.61
N GLN A 62 12.85 10.49 -10.14
CA GLN A 62 11.61 10.75 -9.43
C GLN A 62 11.45 9.88 -8.19
N ALA A 63 11.75 8.58 -8.31
CA ALA A 63 11.64 7.65 -7.20
C ALA A 63 12.65 7.93 -6.09
N PHE A 64 13.91 8.19 -6.43
CA PHE A 64 14.95 8.55 -5.46
C PHE A 64 14.62 9.88 -4.75
N ALA A 65 14.09 10.87 -5.47
CA ALA A 65 13.63 12.12 -4.87
C ALA A 65 12.51 11.87 -3.85
N LYS A 66 11.51 11.07 -4.21
CA LYS A 66 10.40 10.70 -3.32
C LYS A 66 10.87 9.92 -2.09
N VAL A 67 11.74 8.92 -2.27
CA VAL A 67 12.33 8.16 -1.15
C VAL A 67 13.12 9.09 -0.24
N ARG A 68 13.93 10.01 -0.79
CA ARG A 68 14.67 10.98 0.01
C ARG A 68 13.75 11.86 0.83
N GLU A 69 12.69 12.41 0.24
CA GLU A 69 11.68 13.21 0.94
C GLU A 69 11.04 12.41 2.09
N ASP A 70 10.59 11.19 1.80
CA ASP A 70 9.94 10.32 2.77
C ASP A 70 10.86 9.96 3.95
N LYS A 71 12.10 9.56 3.67
CA LYS A 71 13.08 9.21 4.72
C LYS A 71 13.54 10.44 5.50
N THR A 72 13.65 11.60 4.85
CA THR A 72 14.03 12.85 5.53
C THR A 72 12.96 13.23 6.54
N ARG A 73 11.69 13.11 6.17
CA ARG A 73 10.57 13.31 7.07
C ARG A 73 10.61 12.34 8.25
N GLU A 74 10.78 11.04 8.00
CA GLU A 74 10.87 10.03 9.07
C GLU A 74 12.01 10.33 10.05
N ALA A 75 13.22 10.57 9.55
CA ALA A 75 14.36 10.92 10.39
C ALA A 75 14.08 12.21 11.18
N ALA A 76 13.52 13.24 10.53
CA ALA A 76 13.14 14.49 11.17
C ALA A 76 12.00 14.35 12.19
N ASP A 77 11.13 13.34 12.09
CA ASP A 77 10.04 13.10 13.03
C ASP A 77 10.50 12.42 14.33
N GLY A 78 11.64 11.74 14.28
CA GLY A 78 12.24 11.05 15.41
C GLY A 78 12.36 9.54 15.24
N PHE A 79 12.09 8.96 14.07
CA PHE A 79 12.31 7.53 13.87
C PHE A 79 13.80 7.17 14.00
N ASP A 80 14.11 6.01 14.57
CA ASP A 80 15.50 5.56 14.79
C ASP A 80 16.10 4.84 13.60
N GLY A 81 15.25 4.39 12.68
CA GLY A 81 15.64 3.68 11.48
C GLY A 81 14.45 3.53 10.54
N SER A 82 14.67 2.90 9.39
CA SER A 82 13.65 2.76 8.36
C SER A 82 13.87 1.52 7.51
N TRP A 83 12.88 1.18 6.68
CA TRP A 83 12.90 -0.01 5.82
C TRP A 83 13.05 0.34 4.33
N VAL A 84 13.79 -0.51 3.63
CA VAL A 84 13.93 -0.51 2.18
C VAL A 84 13.78 -1.92 1.64
N ALA A 85 13.13 -2.08 0.48
CA ALA A 85 12.89 -3.39 -0.12
C ALA A 85 14.01 -3.81 -1.11
N HIS A 86 14.84 -2.87 -1.54
CA HIS A 86 15.89 -3.11 -2.52
C HIS A 86 17.25 -2.55 -2.04
N PRO A 87 18.37 -3.30 -2.20
CA PRO A 87 19.70 -2.86 -1.77
C PRO A 87 20.14 -1.50 -2.34
N GLY A 88 19.68 -1.17 -3.54
CA GLY A 88 19.95 0.12 -4.19
C GLY A 88 19.45 1.35 -3.42
N MET A 89 18.52 1.19 -2.48
CA MET A 89 18.03 2.28 -1.63
C MET A 89 18.79 2.43 -0.31
N VAL A 90 19.65 1.46 0.05
CA VAL A 90 20.33 1.43 1.36
C VAL A 90 21.20 2.67 1.54
N ALA A 91 22.08 2.98 0.58
CA ALA A 91 22.99 4.13 0.69
C ALA A 91 22.24 5.46 0.86
N LEU A 92 21.14 5.66 0.12
CA LEU A 92 20.28 6.83 0.25
C LEU A 92 19.67 6.94 1.65
N CYS A 93 19.12 5.83 2.14
CA CYS A 93 18.49 5.81 3.47
C CYS A 93 19.53 6.05 4.58
N THR A 94 20.71 5.45 4.48
CA THR A 94 21.83 5.69 5.41
C THR A 94 22.24 7.15 5.41
N GLU A 95 22.48 7.76 4.25
CA GLU A 95 22.85 9.17 4.14
C GLU A 95 21.83 10.10 4.82
N VAL A 96 20.54 9.85 4.59
CA VAL A 96 19.45 10.65 5.17
C VAL A 96 19.42 10.53 6.69
N PHE A 97 19.52 9.32 7.24
CA PHE A 97 19.50 9.11 8.68
C PHE A 97 20.78 9.64 9.35
N ASP A 98 21.96 9.42 8.76
CA ASP A 98 23.24 9.94 9.26
C ASP A 98 23.23 11.46 9.36
N SER A 99 22.54 12.15 8.43
CA SER A 99 22.43 13.62 8.46
C SER A 99 21.69 14.17 9.69
N VAL A 100 20.82 13.37 10.30
CA VAL A 100 20.05 13.72 11.51
C VAL A 100 20.67 13.13 12.78
N LEU A 101 21.20 11.91 12.68
CA LEU A 101 21.78 11.18 13.80
C LEU A 101 23.15 11.73 14.20
N GLY A 102 24.00 12.08 13.23
CA GLY A 102 25.41 12.36 13.47
C GLY A 102 26.11 11.13 14.06
N ASP A 103 26.79 11.29 15.18
CA ASP A 103 27.46 10.18 15.88
C ASP A 103 26.51 9.33 16.75
N ARG A 104 25.21 9.69 16.84
CA ARG A 104 24.26 8.99 17.70
C ARG A 104 23.78 7.69 17.03
N PRO A 105 23.66 6.58 17.78
CA PRO A 105 23.19 5.31 17.22
C PRO A 105 21.67 5.26 16.98
N ASN A 106 20.90 6.21 17.53
CA ASN A 106 19.44 6.29 17.45
C ASN A 106 18.94 7.65 18.01
N GLN A 107 17.62 7.87 18.04
CA GLN A 107 16.92 9.06 18.53
C GLN A 107 16.02 8.78 19.76
N ILE A 108 16.23 7.69 20.51
CA ILE A 108 15.39 7.29 21.66
C ILE A 108 15.28 8.40 22.72
N ASP A 109 16.29 9.26 22.84
CA ASP A 109 16.30 10.43 23.73
C ASP A 109 15.29 11.51 23.34
N ARG A 110 14.80 11.50 22.10
CA ARG A 110 13.81 12.43 21.57
C ARG A 110 12.39 11.97 21.89
N VAL A 111 11.99 12.10 23.15
CA VAL A 111 10.71 11.59 23.67
C VAL A 111 9.47 12.28 23.09
N ARG A 112 9.59 13.51 22.56
CA ARG A 112 8.47 14.28 21.98
C ARG A 112 7.29 14.46 22.96
N GLU A 113 7.55 15.00 24.15
CA GLU A 113 6.51 15.27 25.17
C GLU A 113 5.46 16.32 24.72
N ASP A 114 5.73 17.02 23.61
CA ASP A 114 4.79 17.90 22.92
C ASP A 114 3.64 17.15 22.22
N VAL A 115 3.81 15.86 21.94
CA VAL A 115 2.83 15.05 21.21
C VAL A 115 1.67 14.63 22.12
N ASN A 116 0.46 15.01 21.74
CA ASN A 116 -0.77 14.59 22.39
C ASN A 116 -1.82 14.20 21.35
N VAL A 117 -1.82 12.94 20.97
CA VAL A 117 -2.73 12.38 19.94
C VAL A 117 -3.96 11.76 20.59
N THR A 118 -5.13 12.08 20.05
CA THR A 118 -6.42 11.57 20.48
C THR A 118 -6.90 10.41 19.61
N ALA A 119 -7.83 9.61 20.14
CA ALA A 119 -8.48 8.56 19.37
C ALA A 119 -9.27 9.11 18.16
N ALA A 120 -9.80 10.33 18.26
CA ALA A 120 -10.51 10.97 17.15
C ALA A 120 -9.57 11.27 15.98
N GLU A 121 -8.37 11.79 16.24
CA GLU A 121 -7.37 12.07 15.21
C GLU A 121 -6.89 10.79 14.51
N LEU A 122 -6.70 9.69 15.26
CA LEU A 122 -6.33 8.39 14.68
C LEU A 122 -7.44 7.78 13.80
N LEU A 123 -8.68 8.22 13.98
CA LEU A 123 -9.86 7.72 13.27
C LEU A 123 -10.40 8.71 12.24
N ASP A 124 -9.77 9.88 12.09
CA ASP A 124 -10.20 10.92 11.15
C ASP A 124 -9.80 10.58 9.70
N VAL A 125 -10.43 9.52 9.21
CA VAL A 125 -10.28 9.03 7.84
C VAL A 125 -10.92 10.00 6.86
N ALA A 126 -12.06 10.59 7.23
CA ALA A 126 -12.83 11.50 6.39
C ALA A 126 -12.06 12.77 5.97
N SER A 127 -11.12 13.25 6.80
CA SER A 127 -10.25 14.38 6.45
C SER A 127 -9.12 14.02 5.47
N THR A 128 -9.01 12.77 5.02
CA THR A 128 -8.02 12.36 4.03
C THR A 128 -8.40 12.92 2.66
N SER A 129 -7.58 13.86 2.16
CA SER A 129 -7.75 14.39 0.80
C SER A 129 -7.50 13.33 -0.26
N GLY A 130 -8.26 13.39 -1.35
CA GLY A 130 -8.08 12.53 -2.51
C GLY A 130 -9.41 12.26 -3.19
N GLU A 131 -9.34 11.60 -4.33
CA GLU A 131 -10.51 11.16 -5.07
C GLU A 131 -10.51 9.64 -5.17
N VAL A 132 -11.68 9.08 -5.46
CA VAL A 132 -11.81 7.69 -5.90
C VAL A 132 -11.87 7.72 -7.42
N THR A 133 -10.91 7.12 -8.10
CA THR A 133 -10.80 7.24 -9.56
C THR A 133 -10.90 5.88 -10.25
N GLU A 134 -11.34 5.85 -11.52
CA GLU A 134 -11.29 4.61 -12.32
C GLU A 134 -9.85 4.11 -12.44
N ALA A 135 -8.87 5.02 -12.56
CA ALA A 135 -7.46 4.66 -12.60
C ALA A 135 -6.98 3.98 -11.31
N GLY A 136 -7.40 4.47 -10.14
CA GLY A 136 -7.14 3.85 -8.84
C GLY A 136 -7.79 2.47 -8.72
N LEU A 137 -9.04 2.34 -9.19
CA LEU A 137 -9.76 1.07 -9.23
C LEU A 137 -9.05 0.04 -10.12
N ARG A 138 -8.69 0.40 -11.35
CA ARG A 138 -7.90 -0.45 -12.27
C ARG A 138 -6.55 -0.82 -11.68
N SER A 139 -5.85 0.14 -11.06
CA SER A 139 -4.56 -0.12 -10.42
C SER A 139 -4.67 -1.17 -9.32
N ASN A 140 -5.71 -1.09 -8.48
CA ASN A 140 -5.97 -2.07 -7.45
C ASN A 140 -6.26 -3.47 -8.03
N ILE A 141 -7.08 -3.54 -9.07
CA ILE A 141 -7.39 -4.79 -9.77
C ILE A 141 -6.11 -5.42 -10.35
N SER A 142 -5.37 -4.63 -11.14
CA SER A 142 -4.17 -5.09 -11.84
C SER A 142 -3.09 -5.58 -10.87
N VAL A 143 -2.78 -4.80 -9.83
CA VAL A 143 -1.76 -5.15 -8.83
C VAL A 143 -2.19 -6.36 -8.00
N GLY A 144 -3.46 -6.42 -7.59
CA GLY A 144 -3.98 -7.54 -6.81
C GLY A 144 -3.92 -8.87 -7.55
N ILE A 145 -4.29 -8.88 -8.83
CA ILE A 145 -4.23 -10.07 -9.70
C ILE A 145 -2.78 -10.49 -9.96
N GLN A 146 -1.90 -9.57 -10.36
CA GLN A 146 -0.49 -9.87 -10.62
C GLN A 146 0.22 -10.42 -9.38
N TYR A 147 -0.06 -9.85 -8.21
CA TYR A 147 0.49 -10.36 -6.95
C TYR A 147 -0.01 -11.78 -6.66
N LEU A 148 -1.33 -12.03 -6.77
CA LEU A 148 -1.91 -13.34 -6.52
C LEU A 148 -1.37 -14.41 -7.48
N GLU A 149 -1.18 -14.08 -8.76
CA GLU A 149 -0.60 -15.01 -9.72
C GLU A 149 0.79 -15.48 -9.30
N ALA A 150 1.67 -14.53 -8.96
CA ALA A 150 3.01 -14.83 -8.51
C ALA A 150 3.02 -15.60 -7.17
N TRP A 151 2.11 -15.22 -6.26
CA TRP A 151 1.95 -15.88 -4.97
C TRP A 151 1.49 -17.34 -5.12
N LEU A 152 0.53 -17.61 -6.01
CA LEU A 152 0.04 -18.95 -6.34
C LEU A 152 1.09 -19.84 -7.03
N ARG A 153 2.16 -19.23 -7.54
CA ARG A 153 3.36 -19.90 -8.04
C ARG A 153 4.48 -20.04 -7.00
N GLY A 154 4.25 -19.60 -5.77
CA GLY A 154 5.21 -19.70 -4.67
C GLY A 154 6.10 -18.48 -4.46
N SER A 155 5.81 -17.32 -5.07
CA SER A 155 6.58 -16.08 -4.88
C SER A 155 5.78 -15.01 -4.14
N GLY A 156 6.17 -14.72 -2.90
CA GLY A 156 5.49 -13.71 -2.06
C GLY A 156 6.06 -12.29 -2.12
N ALA A 157 7.21 -12.09 -2.80
CA ALA A 157 7.83 -10.80 -3.05
C ALA A 157 7.93 -10.58 -4.57
N VAL A 158 7.22 -9.57 -5.08
CA VAL A 158 6.93 -9.48 -6.51
C VAL A 158 7.19 -8.07 -7.02
N GLY A 159 8.02 -7.94 -8.05
CA GLY A 159 8.23 -6.66 -8.72
C GLY A 159 7.06 -6.32 -9.63
N ILE A 160 6.22 -5.34 -9.25
CA ILE A 160 5.08 -4.87 -10.04
C ILE A 160 5.20 -3.35 -10.19
N ASN A 161 5.18 -2.84 -11.43
CA ASN A 161 5.28 -1.39 -11.71
C ASN A 161 6.49 -0.70 -11.03
N ASN A 162 7.64 -1.38 -10.97
CA ASN A 162 8.88 -0.93 -10.28
C ASN A 162 8.76 -0.80 -8.75
N LEU A 163 7.77 -1.46 -8.14
CA LEU A 163 7.62 -1.60 -6.70
C LEU A 163 7.77 -3.06 -6.31
N MET A 164 8.47 -3.32 -5.20
CA MET A 164 8.54 -4.63 -4.57
C MET A 164 7.31 -4.82 -3.70
N GLU A 165 6.31 -5.48 -4.25
CA GLU A 165 5.02 -5.70 -3.61
C GLU A 165 5.02 -6.99 -2.77
N ASP A 166 4.33 -6.93 -1.65
CA ASP A 166 4.03 -8.06 -0.77
C ASP A 166 2.51 -8.25 -0.62
N ALA A 167 2.10 -9.16 0.27
CA ALA A 167 0.69 -9.50 0.45
C ALA A 167 -0.13 -8.31 0.93
N ALA A 168 0.46 -7.35 1.67
CA ALA A 168 -0.27 -6.19 2.16
C ALA A 168 -0.74 -5.29 1.01
N THR A 169 0.01 -5.23 -0.09
CA THR A 169 -0.41 -4.49 -1.30
C THR A 169 -1.65 -5.13 -1.91
N ALA A 170 -1.67 -6.45 -2.12
CA ALA A 170 -2.85 -7.14 -2.63
C ALA A 170 -4.04 -7.03 -1.65
N GLU A 171 -3.77 -7.06 -0.34
CA GLU A 171 -4.80 -6.88 0.69
C GLU A 171 -5.44 -5.51 0.64
N ILE A 172 -4.67 -4.42 0.57
CA ILE A 172 -5.28 -3.09 0.50
C ILE A 172 -6.01 -2.89 -0.84
N SER A 173 -5.48 -3.45 -1.93
CA SER A 173 -6.10 -3.37 -3.25
C SER A 173 -7.47 -4.05 -3.28
N ARG A 174 -7.58 -5.33 -2.90
CA ARG A 174 -8.89 -6.01 -2.85
C ARG A 174 -9.82 -5.40 -1.80
N SER A 175 -9.28 -4.87 -0.70
CA SER A 175 -10.07 -4.21 0.34
C SER A 175 -10.70 -2.90 -0.13
N GLN A 176 -9.98 -2.10 -0.92
CA GLN A 176 -10.53 -0.87 -1.50
C GLN A 176 -11.63 -1.16 -2.50
N VAL A 177 -11.42 -2.12 -3.41
CA VAL A 177 -12.46 -2.56 -4.35
C VAL A 177 -13.72 -2.99 -3.61
N TRP A 178 -13.56 -3.84 -2.59
CA TRP A 178 -14.67 -4.28 -1.76
C TRP A 178 -15.38 -3.11 -1.07
N GLN A 179 -14.63 -2.19 -0.46
CA GLN A 179 -15.18 -1.04 0.26
C GLN A 179 -15.99 -0.14 -0.67
N TRP A 180 -15.47 0.14 -1.87
CA TRP A 180 -16.12 1.03 -2.82
C TRP A 180 -17.38 0.40 -3.42
N LEU A 181 -17.34 -0.89 -3.72
CA LEU A 181 -18.52 -1.65 -4.17
C LEU A 181 -19.64 -1.63 -3.11
N HIS A 182 -19.32 -1.99 -1.86
CA HIS A 182 -20.32 -2.14 -0.80
C HIS A 182 -20.90 -0.82 -0.30
N ASN A 183 -20.25 0.31 -0.60
CA ASN A 183 -20.73 1.64 -0.23
C ASN A 183 -21.27 2.43 -1.44
N CYS A 184 -21.46 1.78 -2.60
CA CYS A 184 -21.95 2.40 -3.84
C CYS A 184 -21.21 3.71 -4.17
N VAL A 185 -19.88 3.67 -4.12
CA VAL A 185 -19.05 4.86 -4.26
C VAL A 185 -19.09 5.36 -5.69
N GLU A 186 -19.19 6.67 -5.87
CA GLU A 186 -19.04 7.31 -7.17
C GLU A 186 -17.56 7.60 -7.41
N LEU A 187 -17.07 7.17 -8.57
CA LEU A 187 -15.77 7.56 -9.10
C LEU A 187 -15.78 9.05 -9.47
N SER A 188 -14.61 9.66 -9.63
CA SER A 188 -14.47 11.08 -9.98
C SER A 188 -15.05 11.47 -11.33
N ASP A 189 -15.29 10.50 -12.23
CA ASP A 189 -16.00 10.69 -13.49
C ASP A 189 -17.54 10.55 -13.37
N GLY A 190 -18.04 10.31 -12.16
CA GLY A 190 -19.46 10.14 -11.84
C GLY A 190 -19.99 8.71 -11.99
N GLN A 191 -19.17 7.74 -12.40
CA GLN A 191 -19.61 6.35 -12.48
C GLN A 191 -19.67 5.70 -11.09
N THR A 192 -20.79 5.05 -10.75
CA THR A 192 -20.89 4.28 -9.50
C THR A 192 -20.14 2.95 -9.61
N VAL A 193 -19.38 2.60 -8.57
CA VAL A 193 -18.72 1.28 -8.44
C VAL A 193 -19.77 0.19 -8.22
N THR A 194 -20.03 -0.59 -9.25
CA THR A 194 -20.94 -1.75 -9.24
C THR A 194 -20.19 -3.06 -9.51
N ARG A 195 -20.84 -4.19 -9.27
CA ARG A 195 -20.30 -5.52 -9.61
C ARG A 195 -19.93 -5.59 -11.09
N ASP A 196 -20.86 -5.24 -11.97
CA ASP A 196 -20.67 -5.25 -13.43
C ASP A 196 -19.51 -4.36 -13.87
N LEU A 197 -19.34 -3.19 -13.22
CA LEU A 197 -18.20 -2.33 -13.47
C LEU A 197 -16.90 -3.05 -13.14
N VAL A 198 -16.78 -3.57 -11.92
CA VAL A 198 -15.54 -4.20 -11.46
C VAL A 198 -15.21 -5.45 -12.30
N GLU A 199 -16.19 -6.29 -12.61
CA GLU A 199 -16.00 -7.48 -13.45
C GLU A 199 -15.49 -7.11 -14.86
N ARG A 200 -16.09 -6.09 -15.49
CA ARG A 200 -15.62 -5.56 -16.77
C ARG A 200 -14.18 -5.04 -16.67
N LEU A 201 -13.86 -4.29 -15.63
CA LEU A 201 -12.51 -3.78 -15.42
C LEU A 201 -11.50 -4.91 -15.18
N ILE A 202 -11.89 -5.99 -14.49
CA ILE A 202 -11.06 -7.20 -14.34
C ILE A 202 -10.73 -7.81 -15.70
N ASP A 203 -11.71 -7.97 -16.60
CA ASP A 203 -11.48 -8.48 -17.95
C ASP A 203 -10.50 -7.59 -18.74
N GLU A 204 -10.73 -6.28 -18.71
CA GLU A 204 -9.89 -5.32 -19.42
C GLU A 204 -8.44 -5.29 -18.88
N GLU A 205 -8.25 -5.35 -17.56
CA GLU A 205 -6.92 -5.37 -16.95
C GLU A 205 -6.20 -6.71 -17.18
N ILE A 206 -6.90 -7.85 -17.17
CA ILE A 206 -6.33 -9.15 -17.55
C ILE A 206 -5.80 -9.11 -18.98
N HIS A 207 -6.57 -8.54 -19.92
CA HIS A 207 -6.13 -8.43 -21.31
C HIS A 207 -4.90 -7.51 -21.45
N LYS A 208 -4.82 -6.42 -20.70
CA LYS A 208 -3.62 -5.56 -20.66
C LYS A 208 -2.41 -6.30 -20.09
N ILE A 209 -2.61 -7.10 -19.03
CA ILE A 209 -1.55 -7.92 -18.44
C ILE A 209 -1.03 -8.92 -19.46
N GLU A 210 -1.92 -9.64 -20.15
CA GLU A 210 -1.58 -10.58 -21.23
C GLU A 210 -0.70 -9.91 -22.30
N GLN A 211 -1.11 -8.73 -22.79
CA GLN A 211 -0.32 -7.96 -23.75
C GLN A 211 1.05 -7.53 -23.20
N SER A 212 1.13 -7.20 -21.91
CA SER A 212 2.36 -6.73 -21.28
C SER A 212 3.36 -7.85 -21.00
N VAL A 213 2.90 -9.03 -20.58
CA VAL A 213 3.78 -10.17 -20.25
C VAL A 213 4.05 -11.07 -21.46
N GLY A 214 3.18 -11.03 -22.46
CA GLY A 214 3.24 -11.83 -23.69
C GLY A 214 2.62 -13.22 -23.56
N ASP A 215 2.07 -13.73 -24.66
CA ASP A 215 1.27 -14.97 -24.72
C ASP A 215 1.96 -16.19 -24.09
N GLU A 216 3.27 -16.33 -24.26
CA GLU A 216 4.01 -17.47 -23.70
C GLU A 216 4.10 -17.41 -22.17
N ALA A 217 4.39 -16.24 -21.61
CA ALA A 217 4.45 -16.06 -20.16
C ALA A 217 3.05 -16.14 -19.55
N PHE A 218 2.06 -15.58 -20.25
CA PHE A 218 0.66 -15.66 -19.85
C PHE A 218 0.17 -17.11 -19.84
N GLY A 219 0.37 -17.87 -20.92
CA GLY A 219 -0.07 -19.27 -21.02
C GLY A 219 0.60 -20.25 -20.04
N LYS A 220 1.73 -19.88 -19.43
CA LYS A 220 2.40 -20.66 -18.37
C LYS A 220 2.06 -20.18 -16.96
N GLY A 221 1.36 -19.06 -16.82
CA GLY A 221 0.99 -18.45 -15.54
C GLY A 221 -0.28 -19.05 -14.96
N ARG A 222 -0.60 -18.66 -13.72
CA ARG A 222 -1.84 -19.03 -13.01
C ARG A 222 -2.87 -17.89 -13.04
N TRP A 223 -3.01 -17.23 -14.19
CA TRP A 223 -3.83 -16.01 -14.32
C TRP A 223 -5.32 -16.26 -14.11
N ASP A 224 -5.86 -17.40 -14.57
CA ASP A 224 -7.26 -17.75 -14.36
C ASP A 224 -7.58 -17.98 -12.87
N ASP A 225 -6.69 -18.69 -12.17
CA ASP A 225 -6.81 -18.91 -10.72
C ASP A 225 -6.73 -17.58 -9.96
N ALA A 226 -5.73 -16.74 -10.30
CA ALA A 226 -5.54 -15.43 -9.68
C ALA A 226 -6.72 -14.49 -9.92
N ARG A 227 -7.23 -14.46 -11.16
CA ARG A 227 -8.43 -13.72 -11.54
C ARG A 227 -9.63 -14.18 -10.71
N SER A 228 -9.89 -15.49 -10.69
CA SER A 228 -11.02 -16.09 -9.98
C SER A 228 -10.97 -15.79 -8.49
N LEU A 229 -9.81 -16.00 -7.86
CA LEU A 229 -9.60 -15.72 -6.44
C LEU A 229 -9.74 -14.23 -6.11
N PHE A 230 -9.13 -13.34 -6.91
CA PHE A 230 -9.28 -11.89 -6.71
C PHE A 230 -10.74 -11.46 -6.82
N THR A 231 -11.45 -11.93 -7.86
CA THR A 231 -12.84 -11.59 -8.13
C THR A 231 -13.74 -12.04 -6.98
N HIS A 232 -13.58 -13.28 -6.52
CA HIS A 232 -14.30 -13.81 -5.37
C HIS A 232 -14.05 -12.95 -4.12
N MET A 233 -12.79 -12.66 -3.82
CA MET A 233 -12.40 -11.93 -2.63
C MET A 233 -12.79 -10.44 -2.63
N ALA A 234 -12.79 -9.80 -3.79
CA ALA A 234 -13.12 -8.38 -3.92
C ALA A 234 -14.63 -8.13 -4.00
N LEU A 235 -15.41 -9.10 -4.48
CA LEU A 235 -16.84 -8.96 -4.76
C LEU A 235 -17.75 -9.79 -3.84
N ALA A 236 -17.21 -10.57 -2.90
CA ALA A 236 -18.02 -11.32 -1.94
C ALA A 236 -18.79 -10.38 -1.00
N ASP A 237 -20.01 -10.77 -0.61
CA ASP A 237 -20.83 -10.02 0.36
C ASP A 237 -20.15 -9.98 1.73
N ASP A 238 -19.54 -11.10 2.12
CA ASP A 238 -18.74 -11.21 3.34
C ASP A 238 -17.27 -10.87 3.08
N PHE A 239 -16.70 -10.08 3.97
CA PHE A 239 -15.30 -9.70 3.90
C PHE A 239 -14.41 -10.73 4.64
N ALA A 240 -13.63 -11.54 3.91
CA ALA A 240 -12.64 -12.40 4.56
C ALA A 240 -11.46 -11.57 5.10
N ASP A 241 -10.97 -11.93 6.30
CA ASP A 241 -9.96 -11.15 7.01
C ASP A 241 -8.61 -11.11 6.29
N PHE A 242 -8.25 -12.21 5.63
CA PHE A 242 -6.97 -12.36 4.93
C PHE A 242 -7.15 -13.10 3.60
N LEU A 243 -6.62 -12.53 2.51
CA LEU A 243 -6.59 -13.17 1.20
C LEU A 243 -5.71 -14.43 1.21
N THR A 244 -4.75 -14.50 2.12
CA THR A 244 -3.78 -15.59 2.19
C THR A 244 -4.41 -16.92 2.58
N LEU A 245 -5.53 -16.92 3.31
CA LEU A 245 -6.22 -18.15 3.70
C LEU A 245 -6.74 -18.94 2.49
N PRO A 246 -7.65 -18.39 1.64
CA PRO A 246 -8.11 -19.10 0.45
C PRO A 246 -7.01 -19.25 -0.61
N ALA A 247 -6.05 -18.32 -0.66
CA ALA A 247 -4.91 -18.49 -1.57
C ALA A 247 -4.09 -19.74 -1.19
N TYR A 248 -3.86 -19.97 0.10
CA TYR A 248 -3.04 -21.10 0.60
C TYR A 248 -3.63 -22.46 0.28
N GLU A 249 -4.94 -22.56 0.25
CA GLU A 249 -5.65 -23.78 -0.19
C GLU A 249 -5.41 -24.10 -1.68
N GLN A 250 -4.99 -23.12 -2.47
CA GLN A 250 -4.73 -23.25 -3.90
C GLN A 250 -3.23 -23.31 -4.24
N MET A 251 -2.34 -23.18 -3.25
CA MET A 251 -0.90 -23.36 -3.47
C MET A 251 -0.58 -24.82 -3.79
N PRO A 252 0.44 -25.06 -4.64
CA PRO A 252 0.94 -26.42 -4.90
C PRO A 252 1.56 -27.08 -3.66
#